data_AF-A0AAP0MN35-F1
#
_entry.id   AF-A0AAP0MN35-F1
#
_cell.length_a   1.000
_cell.length_b   1.000
_cell.length_c   1.000
_cell.angle_alpha   90.00
_cell.angle_beta   90.00
_cell.angle_gamma   90.00
#
_symmetry.space_group_name_H-M   'P 1'
#
loop_
_entity.id
_entity.type
_entity.pdbx_description
1 polymer ?
#
loop_
_entity_poly.entity_id
_entity_poly.type
_entity_poly.pdbx_seq_one_letter_code
_entity_poly.pdbx_strand_id
1 'polypeptide(L)'
;MFAWLLCLILVSEAWPVKCQYQQQQLIILAGQSNMAGRGGVTNDTRTNKLTWDGIVPPQCQPNPSILRLTAKLKWVLAHEPLHADIDVNKTNGVGPGLPFANAVLTKVPNFGVIGLVPCAIGGTNISQWRKGSSLYEQMIQRAQVALRGGGTIRAVLWYQGESDTVNLEDAKLYKERSDMFFTDLRSDLQSPLLPIIRVALASGEGPFIEIVRKAQLSSDLPNVRCVDAMGLPLEPDGLHLTTPAQVRLGEMMADAFLQSIPSSIKTTSHSHSHSPPKFPHFISYFLILPLLTHLFWMILTFRY
;
A
#
# COMPACT_ATOMS: atom_id res chain seq x y z
N MET A 1 23.22 -4.24 -67.58
CA MET A 1 21.85 -4.29 -67.01
C MET A 1 21.82 -5.48 -66.06
N PHE A 2 22.26 -5.37 -64.79
CA PHE A 2 21.46 -4.94 -63.63
C PHE A 2 20.02 -5.49 -63.73
N ALA A 3 19.48 -6.32 -62.83
CA ALA A 3 19.74 -6.37 -61.39
C ALA A 3 19.55 -7.78 -60.80
N TRP A 4 20.29 -7.95 -59.71
CA TRP A 4 20.41 -9.12 -58.86
C TRP A 4 19.18 -9.38 -57.98
N LEU A 5 19.02 -10.67 -57.67
CA LEU A 5 18.43 -11.21 -56.44
C LEU A 5 18.72 -10.31 -55.22
N LEU A 6 17.67 -9.91 -54.50
CA LEU A 6 17.79 -9.36 -53.15
C LEU A 6 16.66 -9.92 -52.28
N CYS A 7 17.00 -10.97 -51.53
CA CYS A 7 16.31 -11.35 -50.31
C CYS A 7 16.38 -10.19 -49.31
N LEU A 8 15.24 -9.70 -48.84
CA LEU A 8 15.14 -9.10 -47.51
C LEU A 8 13.81 -9.54 -46.90
N ILE A 9 13.89 -10.65 -46.17
CA ILE A 9 12.86 -11.06 -45.22
C ILE A 9 12.89 -10.00 -44.11
N LEU A 10 11.92 -9.09 -44.13
CA LEU A 10 11.62 -8.24 -43.00
C LEU A 10 10.90 -9.09 -41.95
N VAL A 11 11.66 -9.85 -41.15
CA VAL A 11 11.16 -10.28 -39.85
C VAL A 11 11.14 -9.02 -38.99
N SER A 12 9.99 -8.36 -38.95
CA SER A 12 9.72 -7.39 -37.90
C SER A 12 9.73 -8.17 -36.58
N GLU A 13 10.86 -8.15 -35.87
CA GLU A 13 10.82 -8.41 -34.44
C GLU A 13 10.01 -7.29 -33.81
N ALA A 14 8.69 -7.51 -33.74
CA ALA A 14 7.86 -6.82 -32.78
C ALA A 14 8.38 -7.24 -31.40
N TRP A 15 9.38 -6.52 -30.89
CA TRP A 15 9.69 -6.59 -29.48
C TRP A 15 8.36 -6.36 -28.75
N PRO A 16 7.92 -7.31 -27.90
CA PRO A 16 6.79 -7.03 -27.07
C PRO A 16 7.21 -5.82 -26.25
N VAL A 17 6.55 -4.68 -26.49
CA VAL A 17 6.57 -3.57 -25.55
C VAL A 17 6.12 -4.21 -24.25
N LYS A 18 7.06 -4.47 -23.34
CA LYS A 18 6.72 -4.81 -21.97
C LYS A 18 5.93 -3.60 -21.50
N CYS A 19 4.60 -3.71 -21.54
CA CYS A 19 3.72 -2.80 -20.86
C CYS A 19 4.18 -2.89 -19.41
N GLN A 20 4.94 -1.89 -18.97
CA GLN A 20 5.48 -1.83 -17.64
C GLN A 20 4.27 -1.53 -16.76
N TYR A 21 3.52 -2.58 -16.41
CA TYR A 21 2.57 -2.53 -15.31
C TYR A 21 3.38 -2.00 -14.13
N GLN A 22 3.16 -0.73 -13.77
CA GLN A 22 3.75 -0.18 -12.56
C GLN A 22 3.32 -1.09 -11.43
N GLN A 23 4.28 -1.78 -10.81
CA GLN A 23 4.00 -2.70 -9.72
C GLN A 23 3.25 -1.94 -8.63
N GLN A 24 2.07 -2.45 -8.27
CA GLN A 24 1.24 -1.81 -7.26
C GLN A 24 1.93 -1.86 -5.89
N GLN A 25 1.90 -0.76 -5.17
CA GLN A 25 2.37 -0.63 -3.80
C GLN A 25 1.19 -0.91 -2.88
N LEU A 26 1.07 -2.14 -2.40
CA LEU A 26 -0.11 -2.62 -1.69
C LEU A 26 -0.04 -2.20 -0.21
N ILE A 27 -1.15 -1.65 0.29
CA ILE A 27 -1.30 -1.20 1.67
C ILE A 27 -2.53 -1.88 2.26
N ILE A 28 -2.34 -2.72 3.28
CA ILE A 28 -3.44 -3.37 3.98
C ILE A 28 -4.01 -2.41 5.02
N LEU A 29 -5.33 -2.22 5.03
CA LEU A 29 -6.04 -1.38 6.00
C LEU A 29 -6.87 -2.30 6.88
N ALA A 30 -6.43 -2.55 8.12
CA ALA A 30 -7.07 -3.52 9.02
C ALA A 30 -7.26 -2.95 10.43
N GLY A 31 -8.18 -3.56 11.17
CA GLY A 31 -8.58 -3.14 12.51
C GLY A 31 -10.08 -2.96 12.62
N GLN A 32 -10.54 -1.95 13.35
CA GLN A 32 -11.97 -1.74 13.61
C GLN A 32 -12.54 -0.47 12.99
N SER A 33 -13.64 0.07 13.55
CA SER A 33 -14.44 1.17 13.00
C SER A 33 -13.63 2.44 12.70
N ASN A 34 -12.65 2.79 13.52
CA ASN A 34 -11.80 3.96 13.23
C ASN A 34 -10.81 3.75 12.06
N MET A 35 -10.43 2.51 11.73
CA MET A 35 -9.77 2.20 10.45
C MET A 35 -10.78 2.14 9.30
N ALA A 36 -11.94 1.51 9.54
CA ALA A 36 -12.98 1.34 8.54
C ALA A 36 -13.49 2.69 8.02
N GLY A 37 -13.62 3.65 8.93
CA GLY A 37 -14.01 5.03 8.68
C GLY A 37 -15.40 5.33 9.24
N ARG A 38 -15.47 6.37 10.08
CA ARG A 38 -16.71 6.89 10.69
C ARG A 38 -16.77 8.41 10.70
N GLY A 39 -15.75 9.09 10.12
CA GLY A 39 -15.76 10.53 10.02
C GLY A 39 -16.97 11.00 9.21
N GLY A 40 -17.72 11.96 9.75
CA GLY A 40 -18.94 12.50 9.17
C GLY A 40 -20.16 11.58 9.31
N VAL A 41 -20.05 10.45 10.03
CA VAL A 41 -21.19 9.59 10.32
C VAL A 41 -21.87 10.06 11.60
N THR A 42 -23.06 10.61 11.46
CA THR A 42 -23.86 11.09 12.60
C THR A 42 -25.28 10.57 12.53
N ASN A 43 -26.01 10.69 13.64
CA ASN A 43 -27.41 10.28 13.68
C ASN A 43 -28.27 11.29 12.89
N ASP A 44 -28.91 10.82 11.82
CA ASP A 44 -29.84 11.62 11.03
C ASP A 44 -31.06 11.97 11.91
N THR A 45 -31.27 13.26 12.15
CA THR A 45 -32.32 13.77 13.06
C THR A 45 -33.74 13.47 12.57
N ARG A 46 -33.93 13.21 11.27
CA ARG A 46 -35.23 12.88 10.65
C ARG A 46 -35.50 11.38 10.68
N THR A 47 -34.48 10.54 10.50
CA THR A 47 -34.66 9.08 10.39
C THR A 47 -34.21 8.29 11.61
N ASN A 48 -33.50 8.93 12.54
CA ASN A 48 -32.83 8.33 13.69
C ASN A 48 -31.89 7.17 13.30
N LYS A 49 -31.26 7.29 12.12
CA LYS A 49 -30.30 6.33 11.57
C LYS A 49 -28.95 7.00 11.36
N LEU A 50 -27.88 6.27 11.65
CA LEU A 50 -26.52 6.70 11.33
C LEU A 50 -26.36 6.87 9.82
N THR A 51 -26.01 8.09 9.41
CA THR A 51 -25.83 8.47 8.00
C THR A 51 -24.53 9.24 7.85
N TRP A 52 -23.78 8.95 6.78
CA TRP A 52 -22.59 9.72 6.42
C TRP A 52 -23.00 11.03 5.73
N ASP A 53 -22.39 12.14 6.11
CA ASP A 53 -22.64 13.48 5.55
C ASP A 53 -22.24 13.65 4.07
N GLY A 54 -21.45 12.71 3.53
CA GLY A 54 -20.96 12.75 2.15
C GLY A 54 -19.85 13.77 1.90
N ILE A 55 -19.29 14.39 2.95
CA ILE A 55 -18.24 15.40 2.83
C ILE A 55 -16.89 14.72 2.64
N VAL A 56 -16.25 14.98 1.50
CA VAL A 56 -14.92 14.46 1.16
C VAL A 56 -13.90 15.61 1.12
N PRO A 57 -13.00 15.73 2.11
CA PRO A 57 -11.96 16.76 2.13
C PRO A 57 -10.99 16.65 0.95
N PRO A 58 -10.26 17.73 0.59
CA PRO A 58 -9.25 17.71 -0.48
C PRO A 58 -8.21 16.59 -0.35
N GLN A 59 -7.77 16.29 0.88
CA GLN A 59 -6.78 15.26 1.19
C GLN A 59 -7.31 13.84 0.93
N CYS A 60 -8.63 13.67 0.88
CA CYS A 60 -9.31 12.39 0.62
C CYS A 60 -9.80 12.27 -0.83
N GLN A 61 -9.48 13.24 -1.71
CA GLN A 61 -9.95 13.20 -3.08
C GLN A 61 -9.39 11.99 -3.84
N PRO A 62 -10.18 11.39 -4.74
CA PRO A 62 -9.73 10.29 -5.59
C PRO A 62 -8.52 10.69 -6.44
N ASN A 63 -7.59 9.77 -6.64
CA ASN A 63 -6.40 9.95 -7.45
C ASN A 63 -6.25 8.75 -8.39
N PRO A 64 -6.02 8.93 -9.71
CA PRO A 64 -5.84 7.82 -10.65
C PRO A 64 -4.75 6.82 -10.27
N SER A 65 -3.77 7.25 -9.46
CA SER A 65 -2.68 6.42 -8.93
C SER A 65 -3.02 5.74 -7.60
N ILE A 66 -4.26 5.83 -7.10
CA ILE A 66 -4.72 5.17 -5.88
C ILE A 66 -5.95 4.31 -6.21
N LEU A 67 -5.76 2.99 -6.08
CA LEU A 67 -6.79 1.99 -6.32
C LEU A 67 -7.25 1.36 -5.01
N ARG A 68 -8.45 0.78 -5.02
CA ARG A 68 -9.04 0.03 -3.91
C ARG A 68 -9.46 -1.35 -4.37
N LEU A 69 -9.17 -2.38 -3.57
CA LEU A 69 -9.66 -3.73 -3.80
C LEU A 69 -11.08 -3.88 -3.24
N THR A 70 -12.07 -4.06 -4.11
CA THR A 70 -13.48 -4.26 -3.70
C THR A 70 -13.70 -5.59 -3.00
N ALA A 71 -14.88 -5.77 -2.40
CA ALA A 71 -15.31 -7.06 -1.84
C ALA A 71 -15.37 -8.17 -2.91
N LYS A 72 -15.69 -7.79 -4.16
CA LYS A 72 -15.70 -8.67 -5.33
C LYS A 72 -14.30 -8.91 -5.92
N LEU A 73 -13.24 -8.55 -5.18
CA LEU A 73 -11.85 -8.77 -5.57
C LEU A 73 -11.44 -8.10 -6.89
N LYS A 74 -12.05 -6.95 -7.20
CA LYS A 74 -11.71 -6.11 -8.35
C LYS A 74 -11.06 -4.81 -7.89
N TRP A 75 -10.00 -4.40 -8.60
CA TRP A 75 -9.41 -3.07 -8.44
C TRP A 75 -10.29 -2.01 -9.09
N VAL A 76 -10.59 -0.95 -8.33
CA VAL A 76 -11.32 0.24 -8.79
C VAL A 76 -10.60 1.49 -8.32
N LEU A 77 -10.92 2.66 -8.89
CA LEU A 77 -10.48 3.95 -8.34
C LEU A 77 -10.91 4.05 -6.87
N ALA A 78 -10.02 4.51 -5.99
CA ALA A 78 -10.34 4.64 -4.58
C ALA A 78 -11.22 5.87 -4.32
N HIS A 79 -12.36 5.65 -3.67
CA HIS A 79 -13.29 6.67 -3.17
C HIS A 79 -13.67 6.34 -1.73
N GLU A 80 -13.91 7.36 -0.91
CA GLU A 80 -14.57 7.16 0.39
C GLU A 80 -16.06 6.80 0.20
N PRO A 81 -16.65 6.00 1.11
CA PRO A 81 -16.01 5.28 2.22
C PRO A 81 -15.28 4.02 1.74
N LEU A 82 -13.99 3.87 2.08
CA LEU A 82 -13.17 2.75 1.58
C LEU A 82 -13.66 1.35 2.00
N HIS A 83 -14.40 1.26 3.11
CA HIS A 83 -14.91 -0.01 3.66
C HIS A 83 -16.41 -0.24 3.39
N ALA A 84 -17.06 0.54 2.53
CA ALA A 84 -18.51 0.46 2.30
C ALA A 84 -19.03 -0.94 1.89
N ASP A 85 -18.24 -1.70 1.11
CA ASP A 85 -18.57 -3.09 0.72
C ASP A 85 -17.83 -4.15 1.57
N ILE A 86 -17.08 -3.74 2.58
CA ILE A 86 -16.28 -4.61 3.47
C ILE A 86 -16.95 -4.70 4.85
N ASP A 87 -17.14 -3.56 5.52
CA ASP A 87 -17.81 -3.45 6.82
C ASP A 87 -19.32 -3.20 6.62
N VAL A 88 -19.97 -4.15 5.93
CA VAL A 88 -21.32 -3.99 5.34
C VAL A 88 -22.45 -3.82 6.36
N ASN A 89 -22.23 -4.20 7.61
CA ASN A 89 -23.22 -4.13 8.68
C ASN A 89 -23.21 -2.77 9.40
N LYS A 90 -22.39 -1.82 8.95
CA LYS A 90 -22.19 -0.52 9.59
C LYS A 90 -22.23 0.59 8.55
N THR A 91 -22.70 1.78 8.95
CA THR A 91 -22.55 2.99 8.15
C THR A 91 -21.08 3.41 8.18
N ASN A 92 -20.44 3.49 7.03
CA ASN A 92 -19.04 3.89 6.90
C ASN A 92 -18.97 5.35 6.41
N GLY A 93 -17.96 6.07 6.88
CA GLY A 93 -17.62 7.43 6.45
C GLY A 93 -16.13 7.53 6.12
N VAL A 94 -15.55 8.71 6.33
CA VAL A 94 -14.12 8.92 6.06
C VAL A 94 -13.27 8.11 7.04
N GLY A 95 -12.25 7.42 6.53
CA GLY A 95 -11.19 6.75 7.29
C GLY A 95 -9.80 7.32 6.95
N PRO A 96 -8.71 6.75 7.48
CA PRO A 96 -7.37 7.29 7.29
C PRO A 96 -6.71 6.86 5.98
N GLY A 97 -7.31 5.94 5.22
CA GLY A 97 -6.67 5.26 4.08
C GLY A 97 -6.38 6.15 2.87
N LEU A 98 -7.37 6.94 2.40
CA LEU A 98 -7.16 7.90 1.31
C LEU A 98 -6.25 9.07 1.69
N PRO A 99 -6.41 9.74 2.85
CA PRO A 99 -5.47 10.80 3.24
C PRO A 99 -4.05 10.26 3.44
N PHE A 100 -3.87 9.04 3.96
CA PHE A 100 -2.58 8.35 3.97
C PHE A 100 -1.99 8.23 2.56
N ALA A 101 -2.74 7.66 1.62
CA ALA A 101 -2.22 7.36 0.28
C ALA A 101 -1.89 8.64 -0.50
N ASN A 102 -2.75 9.66 -0.43
CA ASN A 102 -2.49 10.98 -1.04
C ASN A 102 -1.27 11.66 -0.39
N ALA A 103 -1.11 11.59 0.94
CA ALA A 103 0.06 12.14 1.62
C ALA A 103 1.36 11.43 1.19
N VAL A 104 1.34 10.10 1.01
CA VAL A 104 2.49 9.34 0.49
C VAL A 104 2.85 9.80 -0.92
N LEU A 105 1.88 9.89 -1.84
CA LEU A 105 2.15 10.33 -3.22
C LEU A 105 2.57 11.80 -3.31
N THR A 106 2.09 12.65 -2.41
CA THR A 106 2.52 14.06 -2.33
C THR A 106 4.00 14.16 -1.93
N LYS A 107 4.43 13.36 -0.95
CA LYS A 107 5.81 13.37 -0.43
C LYS A 107 6.77 12.57 -1.31
N VAL A 108 6.28 11.54 -1.99
CA VAL A 108 7.04 10.66 -2.88
C VAL A 108 6.25 10.42 -4.18
N PRO A 109 6.27 11.37 -5.14
CA PRO A 109 5.47 11.28 -6.37
C PRO A 109 5.74 10.04 -7.22
N ASN A 110 6.96 9.50 -7.16
CA ASN A 110 7.38 8.32 -7.92
C ASN A 110 7.23 7.01 -7.14
N PHE A 111 6.45 6.99 -6.06
CA PHE A 111 6.24 5.78 -5.26
C PHE A 111 5.58 4.64 -6.07
N GLY A 112 4.79 5.00 -7.09
CA GLY A 112 4.03 4.08 -7.94
C GLY A 112 2.55 4.04 -7.56
N VAL A 113 1.77 3.23 -8.28
CA VAL A 113 0.33 3.08 -8.03
C VAL A 113 0.11 2.44 -6.65
N ILE A 114 -0.60 3.12 -5.76
CA ILE A 114 -0.96 2.59 -4.44
C ILE A 114 -2.23 1.74 -4.57
N GLY A 115 -2.18 0.50 -4.08
CA GLY A 115 -3.34 -0.38 -3.98
C GLY A 115 -3.78 -0.54 -2.54
N LEU A 116 -4.92 0.06 -2.17
CA LEU A 116 -5.52 -0.08 -0.85
C LEU A 116 -6.30 -1.39 -0.75
N VAL A 117 -6.02 -2.18 0.28
CA VAL A 117 -6.69 -3.45 0.58
C VAL A 117 -7.47 -3.29 1.89
N PRO A 118 -8.73 -2.78 1.83
CA PRO A 118 -9.57 -2.59 3.02
C PRO A 118 -10.01 -3.93 3.59
N CYS A 119 -9.84 -4.10 4.90
CA CYS A 119 -10.14 -5.33 5.64
C CYS A 119 -10.77 -5.06 7.01
N ALA A 120 -10.80 -3.81 7.50
CA ALA A 120 -11.28 -3.49 8.85
C ALA A 120 -12.78 -3.74 9.02
N ILE A 121 -13.20 -4.16 10.22
CA ILE A 121 -14.59 -4.49 10.58
C ILE A 121 -14.93 -3.86 11.93
N GLY A 122 -16.01 -3.09 12.02
CA GLY A 122 -16.36 -2.33 13.22
C GLY A 122 -16.81 -3.19 14.41
N GLY A 123 -16.32 -2.85 15.61
CA GLY A 123 -16.74 -3.45 16.89
C GLY A 123 -16.12 -4.82 17.18
N THR A 124 -14.90 -5.06 16.69
CA THR A 124 -14.19 -6.33 16.87
C THR A 124 -13.06 -6.22 17.88
N ASN A 125 -12.92 -7.21 18.76
CA ASN A 125 -11.77 -7.39 19.66
C ASN A 125 -10.58 -8.04 18.95
N ILE A 126 -9.37 -7.84 19.47
CA ILE A 126 -8.14 -8.46 18.92
C ILE A 126 -8.21 -9.99 18.90
N SER A 127 -8.96 -10.59 19.83
CA SER A 127 -9.17 -12.05 19.88
C SER A 127 -9.91 -12.59 18.64
N GLN A 128 -10.72 -11.77 17.97
CA GLN A 128 -11.41 -12.10 16.73
C GLN A 128 -10.49 -11.99 15.50
N TRP A 129 -9.27 -11.48 15.66
CA TRP A 129 -8.24 -11.34 14.62
C TRP A 129 -7.13 -12.38 14.73
N ARG A 130 -7.22 -13.35 15.65
CA ARG A 130 -6.23 -14.43 15.77
C ARG A 130 -6.16 -15.27 14.48
N LYS A 131 -5.01 -15.85 14.18
CA LYS A 131 -4.85 -16.79 13.05
C LYS A 131 -5.91 -17.90 13.07
N GLY A 132 -6.45 -18.25 11.90
CA GLY A 132 -7.55 -19.20 11.75
C GLY A 132 -8.95 -18.62 12.04
N SER A 133 -9.06 -17.39 12.55
CA SER A 133 -10.34 -16.70 12.67
C SER A 133 -10.85 -16.20 11.31
N SER A 134 -12.17 -16.04 11.18
CA SER A 134 -12.78 -15.58 9.93
C SER A 134 -12.23 -14.23 9.44
N LEU A 135 -11.99 -13.26 10.34
CA LEU A 135 -11.47 -11.94 9.98
C LEU A 135 -10.02 -12.02 9.49
N TYR A 136 -9.19 -12.78 10.19
CA TYR A 136 -7.81 -13.01 9.81
C TYR A 136 -7.71 -13.69 8.44
N GLU A 137 -8.45 -14.79 8.24
CA GLU A 137 -8.42 -15.54 6.98
C GLU A 137 -8.92 -14.71 5.80
N GLN A 138 -9.96 -13.90 5.99
CA GLN A 138 -10.44 -12.97 4.96
C GLN A 138 -9.38 -11.92 4.61
N MET A 139 -8.69 -11.35 5.61
CA MET A 139 -7.60 -10.40 5.37
C MET A 139 -6.45 -11.05 4.58
N ILE A 140 -6.01 -12.25 4.97
CA ILE A 140 -4.96 -12.99 4.25
C ILE A 140 -5.39 -13.30 2.82
N GLN A 141 -6.62 -13.80 2.61
CA GLN A 141 -7.14 -14.07 1.27
C GLN A 141 -7.12 -12.83 0.38
N ARG A 142 -7.56 -11.67 0.91
CA ARG A 142 -7.54 -10.40 0.17
C ARG A 142 -6.12 -9.94 -0.15
N ALA A 143 -5.19 -10.07 0.79
CA ALA A 143 -3.78 -9.78 0.57
C ALA A 143 -3.15 -10.68 -0.51
N GLN A 144 -3.45 -11.98 -0.49
CA GLN A 144 -2.96 -12.94 -1.48
C GLN A 144 -3.55 -12.68 -2.88
N VAL A 145 -4.83 -12.29 -2.96
CA VAL A 145 -5.43 -11.83 -4.23
C VAL A 145 -4.70 -10.61 -4.77
N ALA A 146 -4.43 -9.62 -3.92
CA ALA A 146 -3.72 -8.40 -4.31
C ALA A 146 -2.31 -8.70 -4.83
N LEU A 147 -1.58 -9.63 -4.18
CA LEU A 147 -0.26 -10.09 -4.61
C LEU A 147 -0.26 -10.78 -5.98
N ARG A 148 -1.31 -11.55 -6.32
CA ARG A 148 -1.44 -12.19 -7.64
C ARG A 148 -1.48 -11.19 -8.80
N GLY A 149 -1.83 -9.92 -8.54
CA GLY A 149 -1.76 -8.83 -9.51
C GLY A 149 -0.34 -8.31 -9.80
N GLY A 150 0.70 -8.90 -9.19
CA GLY A 150 2.10 -8.47 -9.34
C GLY A 150 2.49 -7.27 -8.48
N GLY A 151 1.66 -6.90 -7.50
CA GLY A 151 1.97 -5.87 -6.51
C GLY A 151 2.90 -6.36 -5.39
N THR A 152 3.40 -5.43 -4.58
CA THR A 152 4.21 -5.71 -3.39
C THR A 152 3.54 -5.10 -2.17
N ILE A 153 3.33 -5.89 -1.11
CA ILE A 153 2.82 -5.38 0.16
C ILE A 153 3.91 -4.53 0.81
N ARG A 154 3.61 -3.24 1.00
CA ARG A 154 4.53 -2.26 1.57
C ARG A 154 4.30 -2.00 3.04
N ALA A 155 3.05 -2.08 3.50
CA ALA A 155 2.73 -1.90 4.91
C ALA A 155 1.36 -2.47 5.27
N VAL A 156 1.18 -2.69 6.56
CA VAL A 156 -0.12 -2.86 7.21
C VAL A 156 -0.38 -1.62 8.06
N LEU A 157 -1.50 -0.96 7.82
CA LEU A 157 -2.04 0.07 8.68
C LEU A 157 -3.04 -0.59 9.63
N TRP A 158 -2.79 -0.47 10.93
CA TRP A 158 -3.57 -1.14 11.97
C TRP A 158 -4.14 -0.13 12.97
N TYR A 159 -5.46 0.00 13.03
CA TYR A 159 -6.12 0.79 14.08
C TYR A 159 -7.27 0.00 14.70
N GLN A 160 -7.00 -0.52 15.89
CA GLN A 160 -7.91 -1.37 16.66
C GLN A 160 -7.53 -1.33 18.15
N GLY A 161 -8.52 -1.63 19.00
CA GLY A 161 -8.34 -1.90 20.41
C GLY A 161 -9.43 -1.30 21.29
N GLU A 162 -10.30 -0.45 20.74
CA GLU A 162 -11.33 0.24 21.50
C GLU A 162 -12.29 -0.75 22.17
N SER A 163 -12.64 -1.84 21.49
CA SER A 163 -13.53 -2.87 22.04
C SER A 163 -12.82 -3.73 23.13
N ASP A 164 -11.49 -3.87 23.08
CA ASP A 164 -10.70 -4.55 24.11
C ASP A 164 -10.56 -3.73 25.41
N THR A 165 -11.02 -2.47 25.42
CA THR A 165 -11.02 -1.62 26.62
C THR A 165 -12.19 -1.88 27.58
N VAL A 166 -13.17 -2.71 27.17
CA VAL A 166 -14.39 -3.00 27.94
C VAL A 166 -14.09 -3.84 29.18
N ASN A 167 -13.31 -4.91 29.04
CA ASN A 167 -13.03 -5.87 30.11
C ASN A 167 -11.55 -5.86 30.47
N LEU A 168 -11.24 -5.98 31.77
CA LEU A 168 -9.87 -5.92 32.27
C LEU A 168 -8.98 -7.04 31.71
N GLU A 169 -9.54 -8.23 31.50
CA GLU A 169 -8.82 -9.38 30.96
C GLU A 169 -8.35 -9.14 29.51
N ASP A 170 -9.27 -8.69 28.64
CA ASP A 170 -8.94 -8.37 27.25
C ASP A 170 -7.89 -7.26 27.16
N ALA A 171 -8.05 -6.20 27.96
CA ALA A 171 -7.09 -5.10 28.01
C ALA A 171 -5.70 -5.56 28.44
N LYS A 172 -5.59 -6.44 29.45
CA LYS A 172 -4.31 -6.99 29.92
C LYS A 172 -3.65 -7.91 28.89
N LEU A 173 -4.44 -8.69 28.15
CA LEU A 173 -3.95 -9.63 27.14
C LEU A 173 -3.70 -8.97 25.76
N TYR A 174 -4.07 -7.69 25.60
CA TYR A 174 -4.00 -7.00 24.32
C TYR A 174 -2.59 -7.02 23.71
N LYS A 175 -1.53 -6.75 24.50
CA LYS A 175 -0.15 -6.72 23.99
C LYS A 175 0.22 -8.06 23.34
N GLU A 176 0.10 -9.14 24.10
CA GLU A 176 0.43 -10.49 23.64
C GLU A 176 -0.35 -10.88 22.39
N ARG A 177 -1.67 -10.66 22.39
CA ARG A 177 -2.54 -11.00 21.26
C ARG A 177 -2.20 -10.19 20.01
N SER A 178 -1.92 -8.89 20.15
CA SER A 178 -1.55 -8.03 19.02
C SER A 178 -0.16 -8.34 18.47
N ASP A 179 0.82 -8.63 19.33
CA ASP A 179 2.17 -9.02 18.91
C ASP A 179 2.15 -10.39 18.20
N MET A 180 1.32 -11.33 18.68
CA MET A 180 1.07 -12.61 18.01
C MET A 180 0.43 -12.41 16.64
N PHE A 181 -0.62 -11.60 16.54
CA PHE A 181 -1.29 -11.26 15.28
C PHE A 181 -0.30 -10.70 14.24
N PHE A 182 0.58 -9.77 14.64
CA PHE A 182 1.60 -9.21 13.74
C PHE A 182 2.64 -10.24 13.30
N THR A 183 3.03 -11.15 14.19
CA THR A 183 3.98 -12.21 13.89
C THR A 183 3.39 -13.23 12.92
N ASP A 184 2.15 -13.66 13.16
CA ASP A 184 1.40 -14.56 12.28
C ASP A 184 1.21 -13.94 10.89
N LEU A 185 0.80 -12.67 10.84
CA LEU A 185 0.59 -11.93 9.59
C LEU A 185 1.86 -11.87 8.74
N ARG A 186 3.01 -11.59 9.36
CA ARG A 186 4.31 -11.58 8.68
C ARG A 186 4.69 -12.95 8.16
N SER A 187 4.41 -14.01 8.92
CA SER A 187 4.68 -15.38 8.53
C SER A 187 3.86 -15.79 7.31
N ASP A 188 2.54 -15.57 7.35
CA ASP A 188 1.62 -15.98 6.27
C ASP A 188 1.77 -15.13 5.00
N LEU A 189 2.22 -13.88 5.13
CA LEU A 189 2.59 -13.03 4.00
C LEU A 189 4.05 -13.22 3.56
N GLN A 190 4.81 -14.10 4.20
CA GLN A 190 6.23 -14.38 3.93
C GLN A 190 7.08 -13.10 3.91
N SER A 191 6.79 -12.17 4.81
CA SER A 191 7.41 -10.85 4.89
C SER A 191 7.82 -10.56 6.34
N PRO A 192 8.94 -11.13 6.82
CA PRO A 192 9.35 -11.08 8.23
C PRO A 192 9.64 -9.66 8.73
N LEU A 193 9.95 -8.73 7.82
CA LEU A 193 10.19 -7.31 8.12
C LEU A 193 9.10 -6.40 7.57
N LEU A 194 7.89 -6.91 7.30
CA LEU A 194 6.77 -6.09 6.82
C LEU A 194 6.54 -4.90 7.77
N PRO A 195 6.60 -3.64 7.28
CA PRO A 195 6.24 -2.48 8.09
C PRO A 195 4.81 -2.57 8.62
N ILE A 196 4.65 -2.37 9.92
CA ILE A 196 3.34 -2.28 10.56
C ILE A 196 3.25 -0.90 11.22
N ILE A 197 2.26 -0.11 10.79
CA ILE A 197 1.97 1.19 11.38
C ILE A 197 0.70 1.02 12.20
N ARG A 198 0.86 0.86 13.51
CA ARG A 198 -0.25 0.76 14.45
C ARG A 198 -0.62 2.12 15.02
N VAL A 199 -1.84 2.25 15.54
CA VAL A 199 -2.34 3.46 16.17
C VAL A 199 -2.60 3.21 17.66
N ALA A 200 -2.08 4.09 18.52
CA ALA A 200 -2.49 4.13 19.93
C ALA A 200 -3.81 4.91 20.05
N LEU A 201 -4.79 4.34 20.75
CA LEU A 201 -6.20 4.77 20.67
C LEU A 201 -6.42 6.23 21.09
N ALA A 202 -7.29 6.94 20.37
CA ALA A 202 -7.80 8.23 20.81
C ALA A 202 -8.89 8.12 21.90
N SER A 203 -9.61 6.99 21.91
CA SER A 203 -10.85 6.75 22.65
C SER A 203 -10.99 5.25 22.95
N GLY A 204 -11.98 4.85 23.75
CA GLY A 204 -12.25 3.45 24.08
C GLY A 204 -13.74 3.22 24.38
N GLU A 205 -14.22 2.00 24.20
CA GLU A 205 -15.59 1.61 24.56
C GLU A 205 -15.77 1.36 26.06
N GLY A 206 -14.68 1.23 26.81
CA GLY A 206 -14.69 0.96 28.24
C GLY A 206 -13.54 1.59 29.03
N PRO A 207 -13.48 1.32 30.34
CA PRO A 207 -12.65 2.08 31.27
C PRO A 207 -11.16 1.74 31.21
N PHE A 208 -10.76 0.70 30.48
CA PHE A 208 -9.39 0.19 30.48
C PHE A 208 -8.53 0.71 29.31
N ILE A 209 -8.89 1.87 28.75
CA ILE A 209 -8.18 2.52 27.64
C ILE A 209 -6.68 2.68 27.89
N GLU A 210 -6.27 3.09 29.09
CA GLU A 210 -4.86 3.31 29.43
C GLU A 210 -4.03 2.02 29.40
N ILE A 211 -4.63 0.87 29.72
CA ILE A 211 -3.94 -0.42 29.65
C ILE A 211 -3.67 -0.79 28.19
N VAL A 212 -4.70 -0.67 27.33
CA VAL A 212 -4.57 -0.95 25.88
C VAL A 212 -3.59 0.03 25.23
N ARG A 213 -3.68 1.33 25.53
CA ARG A 213 -2.75 2.33 25.03
C ARG A 213 -1.32 2.05 25.45
N LYS A 214 -1.06 1.70 26.72
CA LYS A 214 0.28 1.33 27.19
C LYS A 214 0.85 0.15 26.40
N ALA A 215 0.03 -0.85 26.07
CA ALA A 215 0.42 -1.96 25.20
C ALA A 215 0.72 -1.50 23.76
N GLN A 216 -0.06 -0.57 23.20
CA GLN A 216 0.15 -0.03 21.86
C GLN A 216 1.35 0.92 21.76
N LEU A 217 1.73 1.59 22.83
CA LEU A 217 2.91 2.46 22.87
C LEU A 217 4.21 1.69 23.11
N SER A 218 4.13 0.50 23.70
CA SER A 218 5.29 -0.37 23.93
C SER A 218 5.38 -1.45 22.84
N SER A 219 6.42 -1.43 22.00
CA SER A 219 6.69 -2.51 21.05
C SER A 219 8.14 -2.95 21.11
N ASP A 220 8.33 -4.26 21.22
CA ASP A 220 9.63 -4.90 21.12
C ASP A 220 9.82 -5.54 19.72
N LEU A 221 8.80 -5.45 18.85
CA LEU A 221 8.82 -6.06 17.54
C LEU A 221 9.54 -5.17 16.52
N PRO A 222 10.44 -5.73 15.69
CA PRO A 222 11.14 -4.96 14.66
C PRO A 222 10.14 -4.43 13.64
N ASN A 223 10.41 -3.25 13.10
CA ASN A 223 9.63 -2.59 12.04
C ASN A 223 8.12 -2.42 12.35
N VAL A 224 7.79 -2.28 13.63
CA VAL A 224 6.48 -1.81 14.10
C VAL A 224 6.65 -0.38 14.56
N ARG A 225 5.86 0.54 14.00
CA ARG A 225 5.79 1.94 14.44
C ARG A 225 4.40 2.23 14.99
N CYS A 226 4.35 3.09 16.00
CA CYS A 226 3.10 3.52 16.61
C CYS A 226 2.88 5.01 16.34
N VAL A 227 1.67 5.36 15.92
CA VAL A 227 1.17 6.73 15.83
C VAL A 227 0.19 6.95 16.98
N ASP A 228 0.34 8.04 17.74
CA ASP A 228 -0.57 8.33 18.84
C ASP A 228 -1.75 9.19 18.37
N ALA A 229 -2.98 8.66 18.46
CA ALA A 229 -4.19 9.39 18.09
C ALA A 229 -4.81 10.16 19.27
N MET A 230 -4.22 10.10 20.48
CA MET A 230 -4.72 10.82 21.64
C MET A 230 -4.89 12.33 21.35
N GLY A 231 -6.03 12.88 21.76
CA GLY A 231 -6.38 14.28 21.55
C GLY A 231 -6.90 14.62 20.16
N LEU A 232 -6.95 13.67 19.22
CA LEU A 232 -7.64 13.90 17.95
C LEU A 232 -9.16 14.07 18.17
N PRO A 233 -9.83 15.02 17.48
CA PRO A 233 -11.24 15.28 17.68
C PRO A 233 -12.14 14.07 17.38
N LEU A 234 -13.07 13.82 18.30
CA LEU A 234 -14.07 12.75 18.21
C LEU A 234 -15.41 13.27 17.71
N GLU A 235 -16.16 12.40 17.05
CA GLU A 235 -17.58 12.59 16.73
C GLU A 235 -18.40 12.73 18.03
N PRO A 236 -19.66 13.20 17.96
CA PRO A 236 -20.51 13.38 19.15
C PRO A 236 -20.74 12.13 20.00
N ASP A 237 -20.46 10.93 19.47
CA ASP A 237 -20.53 9.68 20.23
C ASP A 237 -19.38 9.48 21.22
N GLY A 238 -18.34 10.32 21.17
CA GLY A 238 -17.17 10.24 22.04
C GLY A 238 -16.29 9.01 21.78
N LEU A 239 -16.48 8.32 20.65
CA LEU A 239 -15.78 7.08 20.32
C LEU A 239 -15.06 7.17 18.98
N HIS A 240 -15.70 7.70 17.94
CA HIS A 240 -15.13 7.69 16.59
C HIS A 240 -14.41 8.99 16.25
N LEU A 241 -13.33 8.92 15.47
CA LEU A 241 -12.64 10.10 14.97
C LEU A 241 -13.51 10.86 13.95
N THR A 242 -13.52 12.18 14.05
CA THR A 242 -14.12 13.07 13.04
C THR A 242 -13.43 12.98 11.67
N THR A 243 -14.09 13.46 10.60
CA THR A 243 -13.47 13.57 9.27
C THR A 243 -12.11 14.31 9.29
N PRO A 244 -11.97 15.52 9.89
CA PRO A 244 -10.67 16.18 10.00
C PRO A 244 -9.63 15.40 10.81
N ALA A 245 -10.06 14.71 11.87
CA ALA A 245 -9.18 13.84 12.66
C ALA A 245 -8.66 12.64 11.84
N GLN A 246 -9.50 12.05 11.00
CA GLN A 246 -9.11 10.97 10.09
C GLN A 246 -8.11 11.42 9.03
N VAL A 247 -8.28 12.64 8.49
CA VAL A 247 -7.28 13.27 7.61
C VAL A 247 -5.94 13.39 8.34
N ARG A 248 -5.96 13.95 9.55
CA ARG A 248 -4.73 14.15 10.33
C ARG A 248 -4.05 12.82 10.67
N LEU A 249 -4.82 11.81 11.05
CA LEU A 249 -4.31 10.47 11.32
C LEU A 249 -3.67 9.86 10.07
N GLY A 250 -4.31 9.97 8.90
CA GLY A 250 -3.75 9.49 7.64
C GLY A 250 -2.39 10.11 7.32
N GLU A 251 -2.24 11.42 7.52
CA GLU A 251 -0.95 12.12 7.36
C GLU A 251 0.12 11.60 8.33
N MET A 252 -0.24 11.43 9.62
CA MET A 252 0.66 10.91 10.64
C MET A 252 1.11 9.48 10.34
N MET A 253 0.19 8.63 9.85
CA MET A 253 0.50 7.28 9.41
C MET A 253 1.42 7.28 8.17
N ALA A 254 1.22 8.22 7.24
CA ALA A 254 2.09 8.37 6.07
C ALA A 254 3.51 8.77 6.47
N ASP A 255 3.66 9.68 7.44
CA ASP A 255 4.97 10.04 7.99
C ASP A 255 5.67 8.86 8.66
N ALA A 256 4.96 8.14 9.53
CA ALA A 256 5.50 6.94 10.18
C ALA A 256 5.90 5.87 9.15
N PHE A 257 5.06 5.65 8.13
CA PHE A 257 5.36 4.73 7.03
C PHE A 257 6.62 5.13 6.28
N LEU A 258 6.73 6.38 5.82
CA LEU A 258 7.91 6.83 5.06
C LEU A 258 9.20 6.80 5.89
N GLN A 259 9.12 6.90 7.23
CA GLN A 259 10.26 6.70 8.12
C GLN A 259 10.64 5.21 8.30
N SER A 260 9.74 4.28 8.02
CA SER A 260 10.00 2.83 8.06
C SER A 260 10.72 2.30 6.80
N ILE A 261 10.67 3.04 5.69
CA ILE A 261 11.28 2.64 4.43
C ILE A 261 12.78 3.01 4.43
N PRO A 262 13.69 2.08 4.10
CA PRO A 262 15.12 2.38 3.94
C PRO A 262 15.37 3.51 2.94
N SER A 263 16.37 4.35 3.22
CA SER A 263 16.67 5.57 2.45
C SER A 263 16.93 5.34 0.96
N SER A 264 17.30 4.13 0.51
CA SER A 264 17.52 3.83 -0.91
C SER A 264 16.28 4.01 -1.79
N ILE A 265 15.08 4.06 -1.21
CA ILE A 265 13.82 4.40 -1.92
C ILE A 265 13.55 5.91 -1.89
N LYS A 266 14.15 6.67 -0.97
CA LYS A 266 14.02 8.14 -0.88
C LYS A 266 14.92 8.85 -1.90
N THR A 267 16.07 8.26 -2.26
CA THR A 267 17.14 8.95 -3.00
C THR A 267 17.15 8.77 -4.52
N THR A 268 16.18 8.11 -5.14
CA THR A 268 16.02 8.20 -6.61
C THR A 268 15.45 9.54 -7.08
N SER A 269 15.33 10.53 -6.19
CA SER A 269 14.76 11.86 -6.42
C SER A 269 15.77 13.01 -6.42
N HIS A 270 17.08 12.74 -6.48
CA HIS A 270 18.04 13.75 -6.93
C HIS A 270 18.58 13.35 -8.30
N SER A 271 18.02 14.01 -9.31
CA SER A 271 18.63 14.15 -10.62
C SER A 271 20.00 14.82 -10.46
N HIS A 272 21.03 14.03 -10.20
CA HIS A 272 22.31 14.38 -10.78
C HIS A 272 22.16 14.18 -12.28
N SER A 273 22.14 15.30 -12.98
CA SER A 273 22.46 15.38 -14.40
C SER A 273 23.89 14.86 -14.61
N HIS A 274 24.06 13.55 -14.54
CA HIS A 274 25.15 12.92 -15.23
C HIS A 274 24.66 12.75 -16.67
N SER A 275 25.12 13.69 -17.50
CA SER A 275 25.33 13.47 -18.92
C SER A 275 25.69 12.01 -19.16
N PRO A 276 25.10 11.34 -20.18
CA PRO A 276 25.46 9.97 -20.49
C PRO A 276 26.98 9.92 -20.64
N PRO A 277 27.67 8.87 -20.13
CA PRO A 277 29.07 8.70 -20.46
C PRO A 277 29.13 8.72 -21.99
N LYS A 278 29.82 9.72 -22.53
CA LYS A 278 30.23 9.70 -23.93
C LYS A 278 31.07 8.43 -24.05
N PHE A 279 30.47 7.36 -24.55
CA PHE A 279 31.24 6.25 -25.06
C PHE A 279 32.15 6.85 -26.12
N PRO A 280 33.48 6.82 -25.95
CA PRO A 280 34.32 7.05 -27.11
C PRO A 280 34.00 5.89 -28.05
N HIS A 281 33.45 6.22 -29.22
CA HIS A 281 33.56 5.33 -30.37
C HIS A 281 35.03 5.25 -30.75
N PHE A 282 35.81 4.52 -29.94
CA PHE A 282 37.06 3.93 -30.36
C PHE A 282 36.72 2.48 -30.69
N ILE A 283 36.03 2.29 -31.80
CA ILE A 283 36.13 1.03 -32.52
C ILE A 283 37.59 1.00 -33.00
N SER A 284 38.39 0.22 -32.29
CA SER A 284 39.73 -0.14 -32.69
C SER A 284 39.65 -0.74 -34.10
N TYR A 285 40.10 0.01 -35.09
CA TYR A 285 40.26 -0.41 -36.49
C TYR A 285 41.41 -1.43 -36.68
N PHE A 286 41.72 -2.25 -35.67
CA PHE A 286 42.90 -3.11 -35.66
C PHE A 286 42.62 -4.62 -35.75
N LEU A 287 41.38 -5.04 -36.06
CA LEU A 287 41.05 -6.46 -36.27
C LEU A 287 40.17 -6.75 -37.50
N ILE A 288 40.22 -5.92 -38.55
CA ILE A 288 39.62 -6.25 -39.87
C ILE A 288 40.61 -6.03 -41.03
N LEU A 289 41.89 -6.37 -40.81
CA LEU A 289 42.85 -6.62 -41.90
C LEU A 289 43.54 -7.95 -41.57
N PRO A 290 42.92 -9.09 -41.93
CA PRO A 290 43.43 -9.82 -43.11
C PRO A 290 42.34 -10.63 -43.84
N LEU A 291 41.17 -10.05 -44.14
CA LEU A 291 40.11 -10.73 -44.90
C LEU A 291 39.79 -10.10 -46.27
N LEU A 292 40.55 -9.07 -46.67
CA LEU A 292 40.40 -8.41 -47.98
C LEU A 292 41.53 -8.69 -48.98
N THR A 293 42.54 -9.50 -48.62
CA THR A 293 43.59 -9.93 -49.57
C THR A 293 43.35 -11.31 -50.17
N HIS A 294 42.42 -12.12 -49.63
CA HIS A 294 42.08 -13.43 -50.22
C HIS A 294 40.95 -13.39 -51.27
N LEU A 295 40.14 -12.34 -51.31
CA LEU A 295 39.10 -12.20 -52.34
C LEU A 295 39.63 -11.63 -53.67
N PHE A 296 40.81 -10.99 -53.66
CA PHE A 296 41.42 -10.40 -54.86
C PHE A 296 42.28 -11.40 -55.66
N TRP A 297 42.70 -12.52 -55.05
CA TRP A 297 43.49 -13.55 -55.75
C TRP A 297 42.63 -14.66 -56.38
N MET A 298 41.34 -14.75 -56.04
CA MET A 298 40.40 -15.74 -56.62
C MET A 298 39.68 -15.27 -57.89
N ILE A 299 39.78 -13.98 -58.26
CA ILE A 299 39.11 -13.42 -59.45
C ILE A 299 40.05 -13.40 -60.69
N LEU A 300 41.34 -13.72 -60.53
CA LEU A 300 42.34 -13.64 -61.62
C LEU A 300 42.80 -15.00 -62.18
N THR A 301 42.24 -16.14 -61.77
CA THR A 301 42.67 -17.48 -62.25
C THR A 301 41.67 -18.26 -63.10
N PHE A 302 40.57 -17.66 -63.55
CA PHE A 302 39.71 -18.28 -64.57
C PHE A 302 39.57 -17.38 -65.81
N ARG A 303 40.62 -17.41 -66.65
CA ARG A 303 40.54 -17.18 -68.10
C ARG A 303 41.48 -18.17 -68.81
N TYR A 304 40.94 -19.35 -69.11
CA TYR A 304 41.17 -20.06 -70.36
C TYR A 304 39.80 -20.44 -70.91
#